data_AF-A0A7X6YNS6-F1
#
_entry.id   AF-A0A7X6YNS6-F1
#
_cell.length_a   1.000
_cell.length_b   1.000
_cell.length_c   1.000
_cell.angle_alpha   90.00
_cell.angle_beta   90.00
_cell.angle_gamma   90.00
#
_symmetry.space_group_name_H-M   'P 1'
#
loop_
_entity.id
_entity.type
_entity.pdbx_description
1 polymer ?
#
loop_
_entity_poly.entity_id
_entity_poly.type
_entity_poly.pdbx_seq_one_letter_code
_entity_poly.pdbx_strand_id
1 'polypeptide(L)' 'MSIEEIKRILEISDKVVFKLYSLIYTISKKENKYYISSDIHDGHINVFNSIDELLDKYLIYGESIRLNENRIIIQK' A
#
# COMPACT_ATOMS: atom_id res chain seq x y z
N MET A 1 -5.37 4.05 13.24
CA MET A 1 -5.49 2.78 12.48
C MET A 1 -4.50 2.85 11.32
N SER A 2 -3.83 1.76 10.98
CA SER A 2 -2.68 1.76 10.07
C SER A 2 -3.00 2.30 8.67
N ILE A 3 -4.25 2.17 8.20
CA ILE A 3 -4.71 2.78 6.93
C ILE A 3 -4.69 4.31 6.97
N GLU A 4 -5.22 4.91 8.04
CA GLU A 4 -5.23 6.37 8.20
C GLU A 4 -3.81 6.92 8.25
N GLU A 5 -2.87 6.16 8.83
CA GLU A 5 -1.47 6.52 8.86
C GLU A 5 -0.81 6.38 7.48
N ILE A 6 -1.14 5.34 6.69
CA ILE A 6 -0.75 5.24 5.28
C ILE A 6 -1.22 6.46 4.49
N LYS A 7 -2.51 6.83 4.61
CA LYS A 7 -3.09 7.98 3.90
C LYS A 7 -2.37 9.28 4.30
N ARG A 8 -2.17 9.50 5.59
CA ARG A 8 -1.45 10.67 6.12
C ARG A 8 -0.01 10.74 5.62
N ILE A 9 0.72 9.62 5.60
CA ILE A 9 2.07 9.59 5.04
C ILE A 9 2.05 9.95 3.56
N LEU A 10 1.09 9.42 2.79
CA LEU A 10 0.95 9.70 1.36
C LEU A 10 0.49 11.14 1.03
N GLU A 11 0.02 11.90 2.01
CA GLU A 11 -0.26 13.33 1.89
C GLU A 11 0.99 14.19 2.11
N ILE A 12 1.89 13.72 2.98
CA ILE A 12 3.13 14.44 3.37
C ILE A 12 4.31 14.03 2.48
N SER A 13 4.31 12.79 2.02
CA SER A 13 5.33 12.14 1.21
C SER A 13 4.66 11.42 0.06
N ASP A 14 5.32 11.36 -1.10
CA ASP A 14 4.80 10.59 -2.23
C ASP A 14 5.03 9.08 -2.10
N LYS A 15 5.43 8.58 -0.92
CA LYS A 15 5.78 7.18 -0.70
C LYS A 15 5.50 6.72 0.73
N VAL A 16 4.94 5.52 0.86
CA VAL A 16 4.91 4.77 2.12
C VAL A 16 5.44 3.36 1.90
N VAL A 17 6.17 2.85 2.89
CA VAL A 17 6.62 1.45 2.92
C VAL A 17 6.01 0.80 4.14
N PHE A 18 5.43 -0.38 3.97
CA PHE A 18 4.83 -1.13 5.07
C PHE A 18 5.09 -2.62 4.89
N LYS A 19 5.05 -3.33 6.01
CA LYS A 19 5.09 -4.78 6.04
C LYS A 19 3.67 -5.29 6.26
N LEU A 20 3.29 -6.29 5.48
CA LEU A 20 2.09 -7.09 5.74
C LEU A 20 2.45 -8.55 5.65
N TYR A 21 2.14 -9.31 6.70
CA TYR A 21 2.67 -10.66 6.90
C TYR A 21 4.21 -10.66 6.87
N SER A 22 4.81 -11.40 5.95
CA SER A 22 6.27 -11.51 5.77
C SER A 22 6.81 -10.65 4.64
N LEU A 23 5.96 -9.89 3.93
CA LEU A 23 6.30 -9.18 2.70
C LEU A 23 6.34 -7.68 2.90
N ILE A 24 7.25 -7.00 2.19
CA ILE A 24 7.37 -5.55 2.21
C ILE A 24 6.69 -5.00 0.97
N TYR A 25 5.80 -4.05 1.19
CA TYR A 25 5.07 -3.35 0.16
C TYR A 25 5.44 -1.88 0.15
N THR A 26 5.52 -1.32 -1.05
CA THR A 26 5.69 0.11 -1.27
C THR A 26 4.46 0.62 -1.98
N ILE A 27 3.80 1.63 -1.41
CA ILE A 27 2.85 2.45 -2.15
C ILE A 27 3.54 3.76 -2.49
N SER A 28 3.50 4.18 -3.76
CA SER A 28 3.94 5.51 -4.18
C SER A 28 2.83 6.26 -4.92
N LYS A 29 2.85 7.58 -4.81
CA LYS A 29 1.92 8.50 -5.46
C LYS A 29 2.67 9.27 -6.54
N LYS A 30 2.18 9.23 -7.78
CA LYS A 30 2.75 10.00 -8.89
C LYS A 30 1.66 10.37 -9.88
N GLU A 31 1.64 11.61 -10.37
CA GLU A 31 0.70 12.05 -11.41
C GLU A 31 -0.78 11.72 -11.09
N ASN A 32 -1.20 11.93 -9.83
CA ASN A 32 -2.52 11.57 -9.30
C ASN A 32 -2.90 10.08 -9.36
N LYS A 33 -1.92 9.19 -9.54
CA LYS A 33 -2.10 7.74 -9.46
C LYS A 33 -1.35 7.16 -8.28
N TYR A 34 -1.83 6.01 -7.83
CA TYR A 34 -1.21 5.25 -6.74
C TYR A 34 -0.65 3.94 -7.31
N TYR A 35 0.60 3.68 -7.00
CA TYR A 35 1.36 2.54 -7.48
C TYR A 35 1.68 1.66 -6.27
N ILE A 36 1.48 0.36 -6.38
CA ILE A 36 1.89 -0.60 -5.35
C ILE A 36 2.76 -1.69 -5.95
N SER A 37 3.85 -1.98 -5.26
CA SER A 37 4.75 -3.10 -5.55
C SER A 37 5.13 -3.82 -4.25
N SER A 38 5.53 -5.07 -4.39
CA SER A 38 6.12 -5.87 -3.31
C SER A 38 7.59 -6.16 -3.61
N ASP A 39 8.41 -6.23 -2.57
CA ASP A 39 9.83 -6.56 -2.64
C ASP A 39 10.14 -7.90 -3.32
N ILE A 40 9.29 -8.92 -3.12
CA ILE A 40 9.46 -10.25 -3.70
C ILE A 40 9.02 -10.38 -5.18
N HIS A 41 8.25 -9.42 -5.69
CA HIS A 41 7.77 -9.42 -7.08
C HIS A 41 8.32 -8.18 -7.78
N ASP A 42 9.64 -8.09 -7.81
CA ASP A 42 10.34 -6.98 -8.43
C ASP A 42 9.92 -6.87 -9.91
N GLY A 43 9.35 -5.73 -10.28
CA GLY A 43 8.78 -5.46 -11.60
C GLY A 43 7.26 -5.55 -11.75
N HIS A 44 6.52 -6.15 -10.80
CA HIS A 44 5.05 -6.13 -10.81
C HIS A 44 4.50 -4.89 -10.10
N ILE A 45 4.17 -3.87 -10.88
CA ILE A 45 3.58 -2.63 -10.37
C ILE A 45 2.10 -2.60 -10.73
N ASN A 46 1.24 -2.54 -9.72
CA ASN A 46 -0.20 -2.32 -9.91
C ASN A 46 -0.52 -0.84 -9.73
N VAL A 47 -1.44 -0.33 -10.55
CA VAL A 47 -1.76 1.10 -10.63
C VAL A 47 -3.24 1.32 -10.37
N PHE A 48 -3.55 2.32 -9.54
CA PHE A 48 -4.90 2.66 -9.12
C PHE A 48 -5.15 4.16 -9.23
N ASN A 49 -6.40 4.55 -9.43
CA ASN A 49 -6.76 5.96 -9.59
C ASN A 49 -6.97 6.68 -8.24
N SER A 50 -7.17 5.93 -7.16
CA SER A 50 -7.28 6.47 -5.81
C SER A 50 -6.67 5.53 -4.78
N ILE A 51 -6.31 6.08 -3.61
CA ILE A 51 -5.80 5.27 -2.50
C ILE A 51 -6.88 4.34 -1.96
N ASP A 52 -8.14 4.76 -1.90
CA ASP A 52 -9.23 3.90 -1.44
C ASP A 52 -9.44 2.71 -2.38
N GLU A 53 -9.39 2.94 -3.70
CA GLU A 53 -9.48 1.88 -4.69
C GLU A 53 -8.34 0.85 -4.51
N LEU A 54 -7.11 1.32 -4.30
CA LEU A 54 -5.95 0.47 -4.05
C LEU A 54 -6.16 -0.39 -2.79
N LEU A 55 -6.58 0.23 -1.69
CA LEU A 55 -6.76 -0.46 -0.41
C LEU A 55 -7.86 -1.53 -0.45
N ASP A 56 -8.88 -1.34 -1.30
CA ASP A 56 -9.99 -2.27 -1.44
C ASP A 56 -9.75 -3.37 -2.48
N LYS A 57 -9.06 -3.05 -3.59
CA LYS A 57 -8.90 -3.97 -4.72
C LYS A 57 -7.58 -4.71 -4.77
N TYR A 58 -6.52 -4.19 -4.16
CA TYR A 58 -5.25 -4.91 -4.14
C TYR A 58 -5.31 -6.05 -3.13
N LEU A 59 -5.21 -7.29 -3.64
CA LEU A 59 -5.34 -8.50 -2.84
C LEU A 59 -3.97 -9.05 -2.45
N ILE A 60 -3.79 -9.31 -1.17
CA ILE A 60 -2.62 -9.97 -0.58
C ILE A 60 -3.12 -11.26 0.05
N TYR A 61 -2.68 -12.41 -0.47
CA TYR A 61 -3.18 -13.73 -0.09
C TYR A 61 -4.71 -13.87 -0.17
N GLY A 62 -5.33 -13.19 -1.16
CA GLY A 62 -6.78 -13.26 -1.41
C GLY A 62 -7.62 -12.26 -0.61
N GLU A 63 -7.03 -11.48 0.28
CA GLU A 63 -7.73 -10.45 1.07
C GLU A 63 -7.22 -9.05 0.73
N SER A 64 -8.10 -8.05 0.83
CA SER A 64 -7.69 -6.67 0.59
C SER A 64 -6.78 -6.14 1.70
N ILE A 65 -5.98 -5.13 1.39
CA ILE A 65 -5.17 -4.41 2.39
C ILE A 65 -6.09 -3.87 3.50
N ARG A 66 -7.27 -3.35 3.12
CA ARG A 66 -8.22 -2.78 4.09
C ARG A 66 -8.65 -3.79 5.15
N LEU A 67 -8.98 -5.02 4.73
CA LEU A 67 -9.39 -6.09 5.64
C LEU A 67 -8.27 -6.56 6.59
N ASN A 68 -7.01 -6.23 6.25
CA ASN A 68 -5.83 -6.64 7.00
C ASN A 68 -5.15 -5.48 7.76
N GLU A 69 -5.84 -4.36 8.00
CA GLU A 69 -5.23 -3.16 8.59
C GLU A 69 -4.52 -3.39 9.93
N ASN A 70 -5.06 -4.29 10.75
CA ASN A 70 -4.55 -4.60 12.08
C ASN A 70 -3.19 -5.34 12.04
N ARG A 71 -2.78 -5.82 10.86
CA ARG A 71 -1.53 -6.54 10.63
C ARG A 71 -0.48 -5.70 9.92
N ILE A 72 -0.84 -4.49 9.49
CA ILE A 72 0.06 -3.57 8.79
C ILE A 72 1.07 -2.99 9.79
N ILE A 73 2.35 -3.09 9.46
CA ILE A 73 3.45 -2.48 10.21
C ILE A 73 4.16 -1.48 9.29
N ILE A 74 3.93 -0.19 9.51
CA ILE A 74 4.57 0.88 8.74
C ILE A 74 6.08 0.89 9.03
N GLN A 75 6.89 0.94 7.98
CA GLN A 75 8.34 1.05 8.08
C GLN A 75 8.72 2.54 8.10
N LYS A 76 9.54 2.95 9.07
CA LYS A 76 10.00 4.33 9.25
C LYS A 76 11.30 4.58 8.49
#